data_AF-A0A7W6C989-F1
#
_entry.id   AF-A0A7W6C989-F1
#
_cell.length_a   1.000
_cell.length_b   1.000
_cell.length_c   1.000
_cell.angle_alpha   90.00
_cell.angle_beta   90.00
_cell.angle_gamma   90.00
#
_symmetry.space_group_name_H-M   'P 1'
#
loop_
_entity.id
_entity.type
_entity.pdbx_description
1 polymer ?
#
loop_
_entity_poly.entity_id
_entity_poly.type
_entity_poly.pdbx_seq_one_letter_code
_entity_poly.pdbx_strand_id
1 'polypeptide(L)'
;MPRTIETAEFAAGLKAAAPLLVAMVPIGAVFGAVAVAKGLSPLEACLMSVLVFAGGAQFVAMDSWGHPASWTALGFAALLVNLRHVLMSASIAGKNARFQGMAEIRRHASAYG
;
A
#
# COMPACT_ATOMS: atom_id res chain seq x y z
N MET A 1 -22.38 -1.92 17.26
CA MET A 1 -21.62 -1.29 18.34
C MET A 1 -20.25 -0.90 17.80
N PRO A 2 -19.83 0.37 17.84
CA PRO A 2 -18.47 0.74 17.46
C PRO A 2 -17.51 0.25 18.54
N ARG A 3 -16.47 -0.51 18.17
CA ARG A 3 -15.36 -0.83 19.08
C ARG A 3 -14.55 0.44 19.31
N THR A 4 -14.54 0.97 20.52
CA THR A 4 -13.53 1.93 20.96
C THR A 4 -12.19 1.19 20.96
N ILE A 5 -11.22 1.68 20.18
CA ILE A 5 -9.87 1.11 20.14
C ILE A 5 -9.27 1.24 21.55
N GLU A 6 -9.07 0.12 22.23
CA GLU A 6 -8.38 0.11 23.52
C GLU A 6 -6.87 0.32 23.27
N THR A 7 -6.18 0.97 24.20
CA THR A 7 -4.73 1.24 24.09
C THR A 7 -3.91 -0.03 23.87
N ALA A 8 -4.36 -1.16 24.42
CA ALA A 8 -3.78 -2.47 24.21
C ALA A 8 -3.90 -2.95 22.75
N GLU A 9 -5.04 -2.73 22.09
CA GLU A 9 -5.23 -3.08 20.67
C GLU A 9 -4.34 -2.21 19.76
N PHE A 10 -4.21 -0.91 20.07
CA PHE A 10 -3.29 -0.02 19.35
C PHE A 10 -1.83 -0.46 19.49
N ALA A 11 -1.38 -0.79 20.71
CA ALA A 11 -0.04 -1.27 20.96
C ALA A 11 0.24 -2.63 20.28
N ALA A 12 -0.76 -3.52 20.25
CA ALA A 12 -0.67 -4.77 19.51
C ALA A 12 -0.52 -4.53 18.00
N GLY A 13 -1.29 -3.59 17.44
CA GLY A 13 -1.15 -3.17 16.05
C GLY A 13 0.24 -2.60 15.73
N LEU A 14 0.79 -1.77 16.61
CA LEU A 14 2.13 -1.20 16.44
C LEU A 14 3.21 -2.29 16.46
N LYS A 15 3.12 -3.26 17.37
CA LYS A 15 4.01 -4.42 17.43
C LYS A 15 3.89 -5.29 16.18
N ALA A 16 2.67 -5.50 15.68
CA ALA A 16 2.44 -6.26 14.45
C ALA A 16 3.02 -5.55 13.21
N ALA A 17 3.03 -4.22 13.19
CA ALA A 17 3.60 -3.43 12.09
C ALA A 17 5.13 -3.27 12.17
N ALA A 18 5.75 -3.42 13.35
CA ALA A 18 7.18 -3.18 13.54
C ALA A 18 8.11 -3.96 12.57
N PRO A 19 7.90 -5.25 12.28
CA PRO A 19 8.72 -5.98 11.31
C PRO A 19 8.63 -5.38 9.89
N LEU A 20 7.47 -4.83 9.52
CA LEU A 20 7.25 -4.18 8.23
C LEU A 20 8.10 -2.91 8.11
N LEU A 21 8.22 -2.13 9.20
CA LEU A 21 9.03 -0.92 9.24
C LEU A 21 10.53 -1.24 9.08
N VAL A 22 11.01 -2.30 9.72
CA VAL A 22 12.40 -2.76 9.58
C VAL A 22 12.68 -3.17 8.13
N ALA A 23 11.73 -3.87 7.49
CA ALA A 23 11.86 -4.27 6.09
C ALA A 23 11.91 -3.09 5.10
N MET A 24 11.38 -1.92 5.49
CA MET A 24 11.41 -0.71 4.66
C MET A 24 12.78 -0.03 4.62
N VAL A 25 13.64 -0.23 5.62
CA VAL A 25 14.98 0.39 5.69
C VAL A 25 15.84 0.10 4.46
N PRO A 26 16.08 -1.16 4.04
CA PRO A 26 16.88 -1.43 2.85
C PRO A 26 16.22 -0.91 1.57
N ILE A 27 14.89 -0.94 1.48
CA ILE A 27 14.15 -0.43 0.32
C ILE A 27 14.38 1.09 0.17
N GLY A 28 14.26 1.82 1.27
CA GLY A 28 14.52 3.26 1.31
C GLY A 28 15.97 3.60 0.96
N ALA A 29 16.92 2.81 1.45
CA ALA A 29 18.34 3.00 1.12
C ALA A 29 18.62 2.82 -0.38
N VAL A 30 18.05 1.78 -1.00
CA VAL A 30 18.18 1.55 -2.46
C VAL A 30 17.54 2.68 -3.25
N PHE A 31 16.32 3.10 -2.87
CA PHE A 31 15.67 4.24 -3.52
C PHE A 31 16.51 5.53 -3.40
N GLY A 32 17.03 5.82 -2.21
CA GLY A 32 17.88 6.99 -1.97
C GLY A 32 19.14 6.98 -2.85
N ALA A 33 19.81 5.82 -2.97
CA ALA A 33 20.97 5.67 -3.86
C ALA A 33 20.61 5.94 -5.33
N VAL A 34 19.46 5.44 -5.80
CA VAL A 34 18.98 5.65 -7.16
C VAL A 34 18.58 7.12 -7.39
N ALA A 35 17.93 7.76 -6.42
CA ALA A 35 17.54 9.17 -6.50
C ALA A 35 18.76 10.09 -6.62
N VAL A 36 19.80 9.85 -5.83
CA VAL A 36 21.08 10.58 -5.92
C VAL A 36 21.74 10.36 -7.28
N ALA A 37 21.79 9.11 -7.77
CA ALA A 37 22.37 8.79 -9.08
C ALA A 37 21.63 9.47 -10.26
N LYS A 38 20.34 9.75 -10.09
CA LYS A 38 19.48 10.43 -11.07
C LYS A 38 19.42 11.94 -10.87
N GLY A 39 20.17 12.50 -9.92
CA GLY A 39 20.31 13.94 -9.71
C GLY A 39 19.13 14.61 -9.01
N LEU A 40 18.25 13.85 -8.34
CA LEU A 40 17.14 14.43 -7.59
C LEU A 40 17.65 15.20 -6.38
N SER A 41 17.06 16.36 -6.13
CA SER A 41 17.23 17.07 -4.87
C SER A 41 16.60 16.28 -3.70
N PRO A 42 17.06 16.52 -2.45
CA PRO A 42 16.46 15.89 -1.27
C PRO A 42 14.95 16.16 -1.16
N LEU A 43 14.51 17.35 -1.57
CA LEU A 43 13.09 17.72 -1.57
C LEU A 43 12.30 16.89 -2.59
N GLU A 44 12.80 16.72 -3.81
CA GLU A 44 12.15 15.91 -4.84
C GLU A 44 12.07 14.43 -4.44
N ALA A 45 13.14 13.89 -3.86
CA ALA A 45 13.14 12.52 -3.34
C ALA A 45 12.14 12.32 -2.19
N CYS A 46 12.00 13.32 -1.32
CA CYS A 46 11.04 13.32 -0.22
C CYS A 46 9.60 13.42 -0.74
N LEU A 47 9.33 14.35 -1.66
CA LEU A 47 8.02 14.49 -2.31
C LEU A 47 7.62 13.22 -3.06
N MET A 48 8.55 12.57 -3.74
CA MET A 48 8.31 11.29 -4.41
C MET A 48 7.89 10.20 -3.42
N SER A 49 8.51 10.15 -2.23
CA SER A 49 8.18 9.18 -1.18
C SER A 49 6.82 9.45 -0.53
N VAL A 50 6.43 10.72 -0.38
CA VAL A 50 5.14 11.13 0.20
C VAL A 50 3.99 10.92 -0.80
N LEU A 51 4.21 11.26 -2.08
CA LEU A 51 3.14 11.28 -3.09
C LEU A 51 2.97 9.94 -3.81
N VAL A 52 4.05 9.17 -3.99
CA VAL A 52 4.05 7.91 -4.76
C VAL A 52 4.25 6.72 -3.82
N PHE A 53 3.48 6.70 -2.73
CA PHE A 53 3.52 5.73 -1.61
C PHE A 53 3.18 4.28 -2.01
N ALA A 54 3.97 3.73 -2.91
CA ALA A 54 3.81 2.43 -3.53
C ALA A 54 5.21 2.03 -4.00
N GLY A 55 6.05 1.45 -3.13
CA GLY A 55 7.49 1.27 -3.37
C GLY A 55 7.87 0.87 -4.81
N GLY A 56 7.13 -0.04 -5.46
CA GLY A 56 7.34 -0.37 -6.88
C GLY A 56 7.17 0.80 -7.88
N ALA A 57 6.19 1.68 -7.69
CA ALA A 57 5.94 2.84 -8.55
C ALA A 57 7.06 3.87 -8.48
N GLN A 58 7.72 4.02 -7.32
CA GLN A 58 8.89 4.90 -7.19
C GLN A 58 10.05 4.41 -8.05
N PHE A 59 10.32 3.11 -8.08
CA PHE A 59 11.39 2.56 -8.93
C PHE A 59 11.06 2.65 -10.43
N VAL A 60 9.81 2.44 -10.84
CA VAL A 60 9.38 2.66 -12.23
C VAL A 60 9.49 4.13 -12.64
N ALA A 61 9.15 5.04 -11.72
CA ALA A 61 9.35 6.47 -11.92
C ALA A 61 10.83 6.83 -12.10
N MET A 62 11.73 6.22 -11.32
CA MET A 62 13.18 6.42 -11.46
C MET A 62 13.73 5.85 -12.78
N ASP A 63 13.20 4.73 -13.25
CA ASP A 63 13.62 4.10 -14.50
C ASP A 63 13.33 5.01 -15.71
N SER A 64 12.12 5.56 -15.74
CA SER A 64 11.66 6.53 -16.75
C SER A 64 12.17 7.97 -16.53
N TRP A 65 12.93 8.21 -15.46
CA TRP A 65 13.43 9.55 -15.12
C TRP A 65 14.51 10.03 -16.09
N GLY A 66 14.18 11.10 -16.82
CA GLY A 66 15.08 11.86 -17.70
C GLY A 66 14.98 13.36 -17.43
N HIS A 67 15.84 14.15 -18.05
CA HIS A 67 15.81 15.61 -17.97
C HIS A 67 15.49 16.25 -19.33
N PRO A 68 14.38 17.01 -19.44
CA PRO A 68 13.35 17.27 -18.42
C PRO A 68 12.45 16.05 -18.16
N ALA A 69 11.90 15.95 -16.94
CA ALA A 69 11.03 14.84 -16.56
C ALA A 69 9.65 14.94 -17.22
N SER A 70 9.15 13.82 -17.74
CA SER A 70 7.79 13.74 -18.28
C SER A 70 6.79 13.41 -17.16
N TRP A 71 6.13 14.44 -16.62
CA TRP A 71 5.14 14.31 -15.55
C TRP A 71 3.95 13.42 -15.93
N THR A 72 3.56 13.40 -17.20
CA THR A 72 2.49 12.53 -17.71
C THR A 72 2.91 11.06 -17.70
N ALA A 73 4.13 10.76 -18.13
CA ALA A 73 4.66 9.39 -18.10
C ALA A 73 4.79 8.88 -16.65
N LEU A 74 5.29 9.72 -15.74
CA LEU A 74 5.37 9.43 -14.31
C LEU A 74 3.99 9.16 -13.69
N GLY A 75 3.01 10.00 -14.00
CA GLY A 75 1.62 9.84 -13.54
C GLY A 75 0.97 8.55 -14.05
N PHE A 76 1.16 8.20 -15.33
CA PHE A 76 0.63 6.96 -15.89
C PHE A 76 1.31 5.71 -15.31
N ALA A 77 2.64 5.74 -15.14
CA ALA A 77 3.38 4.65 -14.51
C ALA A 77 2.88 4.42 -13.07
N ALA A 78 2.74 5.51 -12.29
CA ALA A 78 2.20 5.42 -10.94
C ALA A 78 0.78 4.88 -10.92
N LEU A 79 -0.12 5.36 -11.80
CA LEU A 79 -1.49 4.87 -11.91
C LEU A 79 -1.52 3.37 -12.20
N LEU A 80 -0.83 2.94 -13.27
CA LEU A 80 -0.81 1.54 -13.71
C LEU A 80 -0.26 0.59 -12.64
N VAL A 81 0.82 0.97 -11.96
CA VAL A 81 1.38 0.16 -10.87
C VAL A 81 0.42 0.09 -9.67
N ASN A 82 -0.31 1.17 -9.37
CA ASN A 82 -1.28 1.20 -8.29
C ASN A 82 -2.59 0.46 -8.60
N LEU A 83 -2.91 0.17 -9.87
CA LEU A 83 -4.08 -0.66 -10.23
C LEU A 83 -4.05 -2.06 -9.59
N ARG A 84 -2.90 -2.52 -9.09
CA ARG A 84 -2.81 -3.72 -8.24
C ARG A 84 -3.79 -3.67 -7.05
N HIS A 85 -4.10 -2.50 -6.51
CA HIS A 85 -5.05 -2.35 -5.41
C HIS A 85 -6.49 -2.64 -5.85
N VAL A 86 -6.84 -2.24 -7.09
CA VAL A 86 -8.13 -2.58 -7.71
C VAL A 86 -8.22 -4.09 -7.94
N LEU A 87 -7.16 -4.69 -8.50
CA LEU A 87 -7.10 -6.14 -8.76
C LEU A 87 -7.13 -6.95 -7.45
N MET A 88 -6.40 -6.53 -6.41
CA MET A 88 -6.44 -7.14 -5.08
C MET A 88 -7.85 -7.04 -4.47
N SER A 89 -8.51 -5.88 -4.58
CA SER A 89 -9.89 -5.71 -4.11
C SER A 89 -10.86 -6.63 -4.84
N ALA A 90 -10.75 -6.75 -6.16
CA ALA A 90 -11.57 -7.66 -6.97
C ALA A 90 -11.31 -9.15 -6.63
N SER A 91 -10.04 -9.52 -6.38
CA SER A 91 -9.65 -10.89 -5.99
C SER A 91 -10.22 -11.28 -4.62
N ILE A 92 -10.22 -10.35 -3.67
CA ILE A 92 -10.81 -10.56 -2.34
C ILE A 92 -12.34 -10.60 -2.43
N ALA A 93 -12.95 -9.75 -3.27
CA ALA A 93 -14.40 -9.73 -3.48
C ALA A 93 -14.94 -11.09 -3.95
N GLY A 94 -14.21 -11.78 -4.84
CA GLY A 94 -14.57 -13.14 -5.30
C GLY A 94 -14.44 -14.23 -4.23
N LYS A 95 -13.65 -14.02 -3.18
CA LYS A 95 -13.40 -15.01 -2.09
C LYS A 95 -14.27 -14.78 -0.86
N ASN A 96 -15.27 -13.92 -0.92
CA ASN A 96 -16.12 -13.56 0.22
C ASN A 96 -17.07 -14.68 0.70
N ALA A 97 -17.06 -15.85 0.05
CA ALA A 97 -17.87 -17.02 0.43
C ALA A 97 -17.69 -17.43 1.91
N ARG A 98 -16.47 -17.30 2.46
CA ARG A 98 -16.17 -17.59 3.86
C ARG A 98 -16.87 -16.64 4.85
N PHE A 99 -17.12 -15.39 4.45
CA PHE A 99 -17.85 -14.42 5.29
C PHE A 99 -19.37 -14.53 5.10
N GLN A 100 -19.85 -14.97 3.94
CA GLN A 100 -21.28 -15.21 3.72
C GLN A 100 -21.83 -16.40 4.50
N GLY A 101 -21.04 -17.46 4.71
CA GLY A 101 -21.46 -18.62 5.52
C GLY A 101 -21.82 -18.28 6.98
N MET A 102 -21.14 -17.30 7.60
CA MET A 102 -21.49 -16.82 8.94
C MET A 102 -22.83 -16.06 8.98
N ALA A 103 -23.20 -15.38 7.89
CA ALA A 103 -24.49 -14.70 7.77
C ALA A 103 -25.64 -15.68 7.49
N GLU A 104 -25.35 -16.82 6.87
CA GLU A 104 -26.33 -17.87 6.56
C GLU A 104 -26.64 -18.74 7.78
N ILE A 105 -25.63 -19.12 8.56
CA ILE A 105 -25.80 -19.81 9.86
C ILE A 105 -26.66 -18.97 10.82
N ARG A 106 -26.46 -17.65 10.83
CA ARG A 106 -27.22 -16.73 11.69
C ARG A 106 -28.67 -16.55 11.22
N ARG A 107 -28.93 -16.68 9.91
CA ARG A 107 -30.28 -16.70 9.33
C ARG A 107 -31.02 -18.01 9.66
N HIS A 108 -30.35 -19.15 9.57
CA HIS A 108 -30.95 -20.44 9.94
C HIS A 108 -31.23 -20.53 11.44
N ALA A 109 -30.32 -20.05 12.30
CA ALA A 109 -30.55 -20.03 13.74
C ALA A 109 -31.75 -19.16 14.17
N SER A 110 -32.13 -18.16 13.36
CA SER A 110 -33.30 -17.31 13.59
C SER A 110 -34.61 -17.86 13.02
N ALA A 111 -34.56 -18.93 12.21
CA ALA A 111 -35.76 -19.54 11.61
C ALA A 111 -36.34 -20.68 12.47
N TYR A 112 -35.63 -21.09 13.52
CA TYR A 112 -36.02 -22.17 14.44
C TYR A 112 -36.30 -21.68 15.88
N GLY A 113 -36.42 -20.37 16.09
CA GLY A 113 -36.86 -19.75 17.34
C GLY A 113 -37.99 -18.76 17.06
#